data_AF-A0A7C4UUD1-F1
#
_entry.id   AF-A0A7C4UUD1-F1
#
_cell.length_a   1.000
_cell.length_b   1.000
_cell.length_c   1.000
_cell.angle_alpha   90.00
_cell.angle_beta   90.00
_cell.angle_gamma   90.00
#
_symmetry.space_group_name_H-M   'P 1'
#
loop_
_entity.id
_entity.type
_entity.pdbx_description
1 polymer ?
#
loop_
_entity_poly.entity_id
_entity_poly.type
_entity_poly.pdbx_seq_one_letter_code
_entity_poly.pdbx_strand_id
1 'polypeptide(L)'
;MTKKVRTERVAEFLREEIAKLLINGIKDPRLGFVSVMKVKMSNDLRYADVYVSLYGDEKQRKSSLIALQNSAGWIKSMIAPHLHMRYIPDIRFLPDDSLDRAYAMEEVFNKIHEERANSPFLKLQLPELINDLLKSEKIMITTHERPDGDALGSLIGLWIWLEKNGKEVLPVISAPVPKMYSFLPRASQIRH
;
A
#
# COMPACT_ATOMS: atom_id res chain seq x y z
N MET A 1 3.99 6.89 28.98
CA MET A 1 3.09 6.35 27.92
C MET A 1 3.36 7.09 26.63
N THR A 2 3.76 6.38 25.56
CA THR A 2 4.11 6.95 24.25
C THR A 2 2.93 7.74 23.68
N LYS A 3 3.17 8.92 23.10
CA LYS A 3 2.14 9.85 22.57
C LYS A 3 1.07 9.15 21.70
N LYS A 4 1.51 8.16 20.90
CA LYS A 4 0.68 7.32 20.04
C LYS A 4 -0.40 6.51 20.80
N VAL A 5 -0.08 5.97 21.97
CA VAL A 5 -1.00 5.17 22.79
C VAL A 5 -2.12 6.05 23.38
N ARG A 6 -1.80 7.31 23.72
CA ARG A 6 -2.81 8.25 24.26
C ARG A 6 -3.78 8.71 23.16
N THR A 7 -3.29 9.02 21.96
CA THR A 7 -4.14 9.41 20.83
C THR A 7 -5.10 8.29 20.42
N GLU A 8 -4.63 7.05 20.39
CA GLU A 8 -5.45 5.88 20.03
C GLU A 8 -6.56 5.62 21.05
N ARG A 9 -6.26 5.72 22.36
CA ARG A 9 -7.27 5.56 23.42
C ARG A 9 -8.37 6.62 23.34
N VAL A 10 -8.01 7.88 23.09
CA VAL A 10 -9.00 8.96 22.95
C VAL A 10 -9.83 8.76 21.68
N ALA A 11 -9.21 8.34 20.57
CA ALA A 11 -9.92 8.03 19.35
C ALA A 11 -10.96 6.92 19.56
N GLU A 12 -10.59 5.84 20.26
CA GLU A 12 -11.49 4.71 20.52
C GLU A 12 -12.66 5.10 21.42
N PHE A 13 -12.39 5.86 22.49
CA PHE A 13 -13.43 6.40 23.35
C PHE A 13 -14.43 7.28 22.57
N LEU A 14 -13.93 8.19 21.73
CA LEU A 14 -14.78 9.03 20.88
C LEU A 14 -15.58 8.19 19.89
N ARG A 15 -15.00 7.13 19.32
CA ARG A 15 -15.68 6.23 18.39
C ARG A 15 -16.91 5.60 19.05
N GLU A 16 -16.75 5.06 20.26
CA GLU A 16 -17.83 4.43 21.01
C GLU A 16 -18.93 5.41 21.42
N GLU A 17 -18.56 6.57 21.98
CA GLU A 17 -19.53 7.57 22.42
C GLU A 17 -20.30 8.19 21.26
N ILE A 18 -19.61 8.52 20.16
CA ILE A 18 -20.28 9.03 18.96
C ILE A 18 -21.21 7.95 18.38
N ALA A 19 -20.79 6.69 18.32
CA ALA A 19 -21.65 5.62 17.83
C ALA A 19 -22.94 5.48 18.66
N LYS A 20 -22.85 5.55 20.00
CA LYS A 20 -24.03 5.54 20.89
C LYS A 20 -24.95 6.73 20.65
N LEU A 21 -24.39 7.93 20.46
CA LEU A 21 -25.15 9.14 20.20
C LEU A 21 -25.84 9.13 18.83
N LEU A 22 -25.22 8.53 17.82
CA LEU A 22 -25.83 8.39 16.50
C LEU A 22 -27.03 7.44 16.51
N ILE A 23 -26.98 6.35 17.29
CA ILE A 23 -28.09 5.39 17.40
C ILE A 23 -29.31 6.01 18.10
N ASN A 24 -29.09 6.77 19.18
CA ASN A 24 -30.17 7.19 20.09
C ASN A 24 -30.54 8.68 20.03
N GLY A 25 -29.70 9.51 19.41
CA GLY A 25 -29.67 10.94 19.72
C GLY A 25 -30.06 11.89 18.58
N ILE A 26 -29.86 11.52 17.31
CA ILE A 26 -30.10 12.43 16.19
C ILE A 26 -31.47 12.15 15.56
N LYS A 27 -32.38 13.11 15.70
CA LYS A 27 -33.72 13.10 15.10
C LYS A 27 -33.79 13.99 13.86
N ASP A 28 -32.89 13.78 12.90
CA ASP A 28 -32.95 14.48 11.61
C ASP A 28 -33.54 13.55 10.53
N PRO A 29 -34.67 13.91 9.90
CA PRO A 29 -35.30 13.07 8.86
C PRO A 29 -34.45 12.89 7.60
N ARG A 30 -33.39 13.71 7.42
CA ARG A 30 -32.42 13.59 6.31
C ARG A 30 -31.31 12.59 6.61
N LEU A 31 -31.18 12.17 7.87
CA LEU A 31 -30.17 11.22 8.30
C LEU A 31 -30.68 9.79 8.04
N GLY A 32 -30.05 9.11 7.08
CA GLY A 32 -30.29 7.68 6.84
C GLY A 32 -29.61 6.78 7.88
N PHE A 33 -29.45 5.50 7.54
CA PHE A 33 -28.66 4.59 8.37
C PHE A 33 -27.17 4.98 8.30
N VAL A 34 -26.59 5.36 9.45
CA VAL A 34 -25.21 5.82 9.58
C VAL A 34 -24.48 4.96 10.60
N SER A 35 -23.22 4.59 10.31
CA SER A 35 -22.36 3.86 11.23
C SER A 35 -20.97 4.48 11.32
N VAL A 36 -20.41 4.57 12.53
CA VAL A 36 -19.03 5.06 12.74
C VAL A 36 -18.04 3.94 12.46
N MET A 37 -17.18 4.12 11.46
CA MET A 37 -16.16 3.14 11.09
C MET A 37 -14.88 3.36 11.88
N LYS A 38 -14.39 4.61 11.90
CA LYS A 38 -13.11 4.95 12.51
C LYS A 38 -13.08 6.39 13.00
N VAL A 39 -12.32 6.65 14.05
CA VAL A 39 -11.95 8.00 14.48
C VAL A 39 -10.44 8.16 14.39
N LYS A 40 -9.98 9.29 13.84
CA LYS A 40 -8.57 9.66 13.79
C LYS A 40 -8.38 11.00 14.48
N MET A 41 -7.54 11.01 15.51
CA MET A 41 -7.17 12.22 16.22
C MET A 41 -5.99 12.92 15.54
N SER A 42 -6.00 14.25 15.58
CA SER A 42 -4.81 15.03 15.28
C SER A 42 -3.72 14.85 16.37
N ASN A 43 -2.46 15.09 16.01
CA ASN A 43 -1.32 14.91 16.92
C ASN A 43 -1.35 15.82 18.15
N ASP A 44 -2.10 16.92 18.08
CA ASP A 44 -2.32 17.90 19.15
C ASP A 44 -3.66 17.70 19.88
N LEU A 45 -4.43 16.66 19.53
CA LEU A 45 -5.74 16.33 20.08
C LEU A 45 -6.82 17.42 19.90
N ARG A 46 -6.63 18.36 18.99
CA ARG A 46 -7.58 19.44 18.72
C ARG A 46 -8.67 19.08 17.72
N TYR A 47 -8.43 18.09 16.86
CA TYR A 47 -9.37 17.66 15.83
C TYR A 47 -9.59 16.14 15.90
N ALA A 48 -10.83 15.74 15.66
CA ALA A 48 -11.26 14.36 15.55
C ALA A 48 -11.94 14.14 14.19
N ASP A 49 -11.28 13.41 13.31
CA ASP A 49 -11.84 12.99 12.02
C ASP A 49 -12.60 11.69 12.20
N VAL A 50 -13.92 11.75 12.01
CA VAL A 50 -14.84 10.64 12.21
C VAL A 50 -15.29 10.13 10.84
N TYR A 51 -14.80 8.96 10.48
CA TYR A 51 -15.15 8.27 9.25
C TYR A 51 -16.45 7.50 9.46
N VAL A 52 -17.44 7.81 8.62
CA VAL A 52 -18.79 7.24 8.70
C VAL A 52 -19.17 6.52 7.42
N SER A 53 -19.80 5.36 7.57
CA SER A 53 -20.50 4.69 6.50
C SER A 53 -21.92 5.24 6.41
N LEU A 54 -22.33 5.64 5.20
CA LEU A 54 -23.62 6.26 4.90
C LEU A 54 -24.39 5.37 3.93
N TYR A 55 -25.58 4.94 4.32
CA TYR A 55 -26.44 4.12 3.47
C TYR A 55 -27.28 4.96 2.50
N GLY A 56 -27.56 4.41 1.31
CA GLY A 56 -28.41 5.02 0.28
C GLY A 56 -27.64 5.52 -0.96
N ASP A 57 -28.37 6.20 -1.85
CA ASP A 57 -27.86 6.78 -3.10
C ASP A 57 -26.97 8.00 -2.84
N GLU A 58 -26.20 8.44 -3.85
CA GLU A 58 -25.25 9.56 -3.72
C GLU A 58 -25.90 10.84 -3.13
N LYS A 59 -27.12 11.16 -3.56
CA LYS A 59 -27.88 12.31 -3.02
C LYS A 59 -28.22 12.14 -1.53
N GLN A 60 -28.61 10.93 -1.12
CA GLN A 60 -28.95 10.60 0.27
C GLN A 60 -27.70 10.58 1.17
N ARG A 61 -26.57 10.09 0.65
CA ARG A 61 -25.28 10.14 1.35
C ARG A 61 -24.85 11.59 1.58
N LYS A 62 -24.93 12.45 0.56
CA LYS A 62 -24.62 13.88 0.70
C LYS A 62 -25.53 14.58 1.72
N SER A 63 -26.84 14.33 1.67
CA SER A 63 -27.78 14.93 2.64
C SER A 63 -27.52 14.45 4.07
N SER A 64 -27.23 13.16 4.25
CA SER A 64 -26.90 12.57 5.55
C SER A 64 -25.61 13.15 6.11
N LEU A 65 -24.58 13.33 5.27
CA LEU A 65 -23.31 13.93 5.68
C LEU A 65 -23.49 15.38 6.15
N ILE A 66 -24.30 16.17 5.45
CA ILE A 66 -24.61 17.55 5.85
C ILE A 66 -25.35 17.56 7.20
N ALA A 67 -26.32 16.67 7.39
CA ALA A 67 -27.04 16.54 8.67
C ALA A 67 -26.10 16.20 9.83
N LEU A 68 -25.14 15.28 9.61
CA LEU A 68 -24.10 14.95 10.60
C LEU A 68 -23.19 16.13 10.91
N GLN A 69 -22.76 16.87 9.89
CA GLN A 69 -21.92 18.06 10.06
C GLN A 69 -22.64 19.13 10.90
N ASN A 70 -23.92 19.37 10.65
CA ASN A 70 -24.73 20.28 11.46
C ASN A 70 -24.91 19.80 12.90
N SER A 71 -24.93 18.49 13.11
CA SER A 71 -25.07 17.87 14.43
C SER A 71 -23.75 17.79 15.22
N ALA A 72 -22.61 18.10 14.59
CA ALA A 72 -21.28 17.97 15.22
C ALA A 72 -21.14 18.78 16.51
N GLY A 73 -21.70 20.00 16.55
CA GLY A 73 -21.68 20.84 17.75
C GLY A 73 -22.50 20.23 18.90
N TRP A 74 -23.65 19.65 18.60
CA TRP A 74 -24.47 18.95 19.59
C TRP A 74 -23.75 17.71 20.13
N ILE A 75 -23.19 16.87 19.25
CA ILE A 75 -22.40 15.69 19.65
C ILE A 75 -21.22 16.10 20.54
N LYS A 76 -20.50 17.15 20.16
CA LYS A 76 -19.40 17.72 20.95
C LYS A 76 -19.85 18.09 22.36
N SER A 77 -21.02 18.74 22.49
CA SER A 77 -21.58 19.14 23.79
C SER A 77 -21.99 17.94 24.67
N MET A 78 -22.46 16.85 24.07
CA MET A 78 -22.86 15.63 24.77
C MET A 78 -21.66 14.81 25.27
N ILE A 79 -20.55 14.84 24.54
CA ILE A 79 -19.32 14.11 24.89
C ILE A 79 -18.48 14.90 25.90
N ALA A 80 -18.57 16.23 25.88
CA ALA A 80 -17.80 17.13 26.75
C ALA A 80 -17.74 16.71 28.24
N PRO A 81 -18.85 16.34 28.91
CA PRO A 81 -18.83 15.96 30.32
C PRO A 81 -18.11 14.63 30.57
N HIS A 82 -18.10 13.74 29.58
CA HIS A 82 -17.49 12.41 29.67
C HIS A 82 -16.01 12.42 29.28
N LEU A 83 -15.54 13.51 28.66
CA LEU A 83 -14.18 13.67 28.19
C LEU A 83 -13.39 14.56 29.16
N HIS A 84 -12.62 13.94 30.07
CA HIS A 84 -11.73 14.65 31.01
C HIS A 84 -10.51 15.27 30.30
N MET A 85 -10.72 16.24 29.42
CA MET A 85 -9.68 16.93 28.67
C MET A 85 -9.82 18.46 28.78
N ARG A 86 -8.67 19.17 28.78
CA ARG A 86 -8.63 20.64 28.79
C ARG A 86 -9.29 21.26 27.56
N TYR A 87 -9.18 20.58 26.41
CA TYR A 87 -9.77 21.00 25.14
C TYR A 87 -10.55 19.82 24.57
N ILE A 88 -11.80 20.07 24.19
CA ILE A 88 -12.62 19.07 23.50
C ILE A 88 -12.36 19.22 22.00
N PRO A 89 -12.00 18.14 21.30
CA PRO A 89 -11.67 18.21 19.89
C PRO A 89 -12.86 18.66 19.06
N ASP A 90 -12.58 19.37 17.97
CA ASP A 90 -13.59 19.63 16.94
C ASP A 90 -13.82 18.36 16.11
N ILE A 91 -15.08 17.95 16.04
CA ILE A 91 -15.51 16.73 15.37
C ILE A 91 -15.81 17.05 13.90
N ARG A 92 -15.15 16.33 12.99
CA ARG A 92 -15.35 16.45 11.54
C ARG A 92 -15.81 15.12 10.98
N PHE A 93 -17.01 15.09 10.42
CA PHE A 93 -17.52 13.89 9.75
C PHE A 93 -17.02 13.80 8.32
N LEU A 94 -16.47 12.64 7.97
CA LEU A 94 -15.95 12.31 6.65
C LEU A 94 -16.59 11.00 6.18
N PRO A 95 -16.95 10.88 4.89
CA PRO A 95 -17.39 9.61 4.34
C PRO A 95 -16.25 8.59 4.38
N ASP A 96 -16.59 7.33 4.65
CA ASP A 96 -15.64 6.23 4.60
C ASP A 96 -15.47 5.70 3.16
N ASP A 97 -14.69 6.41 2.35
CA ASP A 97 -14.36 5.99 0.97
C ASP A 97 -13.30 4.86 0.94
N SER A 98 -13.06 4.18 2.07
CA SER A 98 -12.02 3.16 2.16
C SER A 98 -12.31 1.95 1.29
N LEU A 99 -13.58 1.60 1.12
CA LEU A 99 -14.01 0.55 0.19
C LEU A 99 -13.82 0.99 -1.26
N ASP A 100 -14.22 2.22 -1.61
CA ASP A 100 -14.03 2.75 -2.97
C ASP A 100 -12.54 2.82 -3.35
N ARG A 101 -11.68 3.19 -2.38
CA ARG A 101 -10.22 3.11 -2.57
C ARG A 101 -9.70 1.68 -2.72
N ALA A 102 -10.23 0.72 -1.96
CA ALA A 102 -9.83 -0.68 -2.08
C ALA A 102 -10.20 -1.24 -3.46
N TYR A 103 -11.41 -0.95 -3.95
CA TYR A 103 -11.83 -1.34 -5.31
C TYR A 103 -10.98 -0.68 -6.39
N ALA A 104 -10.69 0.62 -6.27
CA ALA A 104 -9.80 1.31 -7.21
C ALA A 104 -8.37 0.71 -7.20
N MET A 105 -7.87 0.30 -6.03
CA MET A 105 -6.59 -0.40 -5.93
C MET A 105 -6.65 -1.77 -6.61
N GLU A 106 -7.68 -2.58 -6.35
CA GLU A 106 -7.86 -3.86 -7.03
C GLU A 106 -7.94 -3.70 -8.55
N GLU A 107 -8.66 -2.70 -9.05
CA GLU A 107 -8.75 -2.40 -10.48
C GLU A 107 -7.37 -2.06 -11.08
N VAL A 108 -6.60 -1.21 -10.39
CA VAL A 108 -5.22 -0.88 -10.79
C VAL A 108 -4.31 -2.11 -10.75
N PHE A 109 -4.40 -2.94 -9.71
CA PHE A 109 -3.62 -4.18 -9.62
C PHE A 109 -3.98 -5.16 -10.74
N ASN A 110 -5.27 -5.37 -10.99
CA ASN A 110 -5.75 -6.22 -12.07
C ASN A 110 -5.25 -5.72 -13.43
N LYS A 111 -5.30 -4.42 -13.68
CA LYS A 111 -4.75 -3.82 -14.89
C LYS A 111 -3.25 -4.03 -15.03
N ILE A 112 -2.47 -3.87 -13.96
CA ILE A 112 -1.02 -4.16 -13.96
C ILE A 112 -0.75 -5.65 -14.23
N HIS A 113 -1.55 -6.54 -13.64
CA HIS A 113 -1.44 -7.98 -13.85
C HIS A 113 -1.78 -8.36 -15.30
N GLU A 114 -2.82 -7.79 -15.87
CA GLU A 114 -3.20 -7.96 -17.28
C GLU A 114 -2.13 -7.39 -18.23
N GLU A 115 -1.61 -6.19 -17.97
CA GLU A 115 -0.53 -5.59 -18.76
C GLU A 115 0.73 -6.45 -18.74
N ARG A 116 1.09 -7.02 -17.59
CA ARG A 116 2.20 -7.97 -17.45
C ARG A 116 1.94 -9.30 -18.13
N ALA A 117 0.72 -9.83 -18.06
CA ALA A 117 0.34 -11.07 -18.71
C ALA A 117 0.31 -10.94 -20.25
N ASN A 118 -0.12 -9.77 -20.75
CA ASN A 118 -0.22 -9.48 -22.18
C ASN A 118 1.08 -8.94 -22.80
N SER A 119 2.07 -8.58 -21.98
CA SER A 119 3.40 -8.15 -22.42
C SER A 119 4.51 -9.10 -21.92
N PRO A 120 4.52 -10.39 -22.29
CA PRO A 120 5.72 -11.19 -22.08
C PRO A 120 6.79 -10.63 -23.02
N PHE A 121 7.86 -10.06 -22.44
CA PHE A 121 9.01 -9.58 -23.22
C PHE A 121 9.63 -10.68 -24.10
N LEU A 122 9.32 -11.96 -23.85
CA LEU A 122 9.57 -13.06 -24.78
C LEU A 122 8.73 -14.29 -24.35
N LYS A 123 7.91 -14.86 -25.23
CA LYS A 123 7.35 -16.21 -25.00
C LYS A 123 8.44 -17.24 -25.33
N LEU A 124 9.29 -17.54 -24.36
CA LEU A 124 10.31 -18.57 -24.51
C LEU A 124 9.71 -19.94 -24.22
N GLN A 125 9.66 -20.81 -25.22
CA GLN A 125 9.45 -22.23 -24.96
C GLN A 125 10.77 -22.81 -24.44
N LEU A 126 10.77 -23.36 -23.22
CA LEU A 126 11.97 -23.94 -22.60
C LEU A 126 12.73 -24.93 -23.52
N PRO A 127 12.07 -25.83 -24.26
CA PRO A 127 12.77 -26.76 -25.15
C PRO A 127 13.52 -26.05 -26.28
N GLU A 128 12.93 -25.02 -26.88
CA GLU A 128 13.54 -24.23 -27.95
C GLU A 128 14.76 -23.46 -27.42
N LEU A 129 14.60 -22.79 -26.28
CA LEU A 129 15.68 -22.06 -25.62
C LEU A 129 16.87 -22.96 -25.28
N ILE A 130 16.62 -24.16 -24.74
CA ILE A 130 17.69 -25.10 -24.41
C ILE A 130 18.43 -25.52 -25.68
N ASN A 131 17.71 -25.78 -26.77
CA ASN A 131 18.33 -26.12 -28.05
C ASN A 131 19.21 -24.97 -28.58
N ASP A 132 18.74 -23.74 -28.48
CA ASP A 132 19.49 -22.55 -28.93
C ASP A 132 20.72 -22.29 -28.06
N LEU A 133 20.62 -22.49 -26.75
CA LEU A 133 21.77 -22.43 -25.82
C LEU A 133 22.80 -23.53 -26.10
N LEU A 134 22.35 -24.75 -26.43
CA LEU A 134 23.24 -25.86 -26.78
C LEU A 134 23.90 -25.69 -28.15
N LYS A 135 23.25 -25.02 -29.11
CA LYS A 135 23.83 -24.73 -30.44
C LYS A 135 24.77 -23.54 -30.45
N SER A 136 24.51 -22.51 -29.66
CA SER A 136 25.34 -21.31 -29.62
C SER A 136 26.72 -21.60 -29.05
N GLU A 137 27.78 -21.04 -29.64
CA GLU A 137 29.16 -21.18 -29.13
C GLU A 137 29.54 -20.02 -28.21
N LYS A 138 29.03 -18.82 -28.52
CA LYS A 138 29.31 -17.57 -27.80
C LYS A 138 28.03 -17.01 -27.20
N ILE A 139 28.04 -16.72 -25.91
CA ILE A 139 26.86 -16.28 -25.16
C ILE A 139 27.21 -15.02 -24.36
N MET A 140 26.44 -13.96 -24.54
CA MET A 140 26.51 -12.77 -23.68
C MET A 140 25.48 -12.89 -22.55
N ILE A 141 25.90 -12.65 -21.30
CA ILE A 141 25.00 -12.67 -20.14
C ILE A 141 25.04 -11.29 -19.49
N THR A 142 23.87 -10.77 -19.13
CA THR A 142 23.73 -9.47 -18.50
C THR A 142 22.66 -9.48 -17.41
N THR A 143 22.57 -8.40 -16.65
CA THR A 143 21.57 -8.18 -15.59
C THR A 143 21.20 -6.69 -15.52
N HIS A 144 20.27 -6.33 -14.63
CA HIS A 144 19.80 -4.96 -14.45
C HIS A 144 20.90 -4.00 -13.95
N GLU A 145 20.69 -2.69 -14.12
CA GLU A 145 21.70 -1.64 -13.90
C GLU A 145 22.30 -1.60 -12.48
N ARG A 146 21.54 -2.02 -11.47
CA ARG A 146 21.96 -2.03 -10.06
C ARG A 146 21.84 -3.44 -9.48
N PRO A 147 22.72 -4.37 -9.88
CA PRO A 147 22.57 -5.76 -9.53
C PRO A 147 22.76 -5.98 -8.03
N ASP A 148 21.84 -6.71 -7.42
CA ASP A 148 21.96 -7.19 -6.05
C ASP A 148 22.76 -8.51 -6.01
N GLY A 149 22.94 -9.05 -4.80
CA GLY A 149 23.69 -10.29 -4.60
C GLY A 149 23.10 -11.49 -5.34
N ASP A 150 21.78 -11.56 -5.46
CA ASP A 150 21.07 -12.66 -6.11
C ASP A 150 21.23 -12.59 -7.63
N ALA A 151 21.13 -11.39 -8.20
CA ALA A 151 21.37 -11.14 -9.61
C ALA A 151 22.81 -11.48 -10.02
N LEU A 152 23.81 -11.04 -9.24
CA LEU A 152 25.22 -11.34 -9.48
C LEU A 152 25.52 -12.83 -9.30
N GLY A 153 24.99 -13.45 -8.24
CA GLY A 153 25.17 -14.87 -7.98
C GLY A 153 24.60 -15.74 -9.09
N SER A 154 23.38 -15.42 -9.57
CA SER A 154 22.75 -16.11 -10.69
C SER A 154 23.54 -15.96 -11.99
N LEU A 155 24.00 -14.74 -12.29
CA LEU A 155 24.83 -14.45 -13.47
C LEU A 155 26.12 -15.25 -13.45
N ILE A 156 26.85 -15.24 -12.32
CA ILE A 156 28.11 -15.97 -12.15
C ILE A 156 27.87 -17.49 -12.21
N GLY A 157 26.80 -17.98 -11.57
CA GLY A 157 26.45 -19.39 -11.58
C GLY A 157 26.17 -19.91 -12.99
N LEU A 158 25.34 -19.18 -13.75
CA LEU A 158 25.03 -19.51 -15.13
C LEU A 158 26.28 -19.43 -16.02
N TRP A 159 27.11 -18.41 -15.82
CA TRP A 159 28.38 -18.25 -16.54
C TRP A 159 29.30 -19.46 -16.33
N ILE A 160 29.56 -19.84 -15.08
CA ILE A 160 30.42 -21.00 -14.76
C ILE A 160 29.85 -22.28 -15.36
N TRP A 161 28.53 -22.47 -15.30
CA TRP A 161 27.89 -23.64 -15.88
C TRP A 161 28.05 -23.70 -17.40
N LEU A 162 27.82 -22.59 -18.11
CA LEU A 162 27.97 -22.52 -19.57
C LEU A 162 29.41 -22.77 -20.01
N GLU A 163 30.40 -22.21 -19.33
CA GLU A 163 31.82 -22.48 -19.64
C GLU A 163 32.18 -23.95 -19.43
N LYS A 164 31.67 -24.59 -18.36
CA LYS A 164 31.88 -26.03 -18.14
C LYS A 164 31.27 -26.89 -19.25
N ASN A 165 30.29 -26.37 -19.98
CA ASN A 165 29.70 -27.01 -21.16
C ASN A 165 30.37 -26.59 -22.48
N GLY A 166 31.58 -26.01 -22.42
CA GLY A 166 32.38 -25.66 -23.60
C GLY A 166 31.93 -24.39 -24.31
N LYS A 167 31.15 -23.52 -23.67
CA LYS A 167 30.68 -22.25 -24.24
C LYS A 167 31.64 -21.10 -23.91
N GLU A 168 31.86 -20.19 -24.85
CA GLU A 168 32.53 -18.91 -24.59
C GLU A 168 31.48 -17.92 -24.07
N VAL A 169 31.69 -17.39 -22.87
CA VAL A 169 30.70 -16.54 -22.20
C VAL A 169 31.26 -15.15 -21.94
N LEU A 170 30.50 -14.12 -22.30
CA LEU A 170 30.82 -12.72 -22.05
C LEU A 170 29.85 -12.12 -21.02
N PRO A 171 30.23 -12.04 -19.73
CA PRO A 171 29.44 -11.38 -18.71
C PRO A 171 29.62 -9.85 -18.79
N VAL A 172 28.53 -9.12 -18.99
CA VAL A 172 28.51 -7.65 -19.11
C VAL A 172 27.43 -7.06 -18.21
N ILE A 173 27.79 -6.09 -17.38
CA ILE A 173 26.85 -5.34 -16.54
C ILE A 173 27.09 -3.84 -16.73
N SER A 174 26.05 -3.01 -16.61
CA SER A 174 26.18 -1.57 -16.92
C SER A 174 27.00 -0.78 -15.90
N ALA A 175 27.17 -1.29 -14.69
CA ALA A 175 27.85 -0.61 -13.58
C ALA A 175 28.82 -1.58 -12.89
N PRO A 176 29.94 -1.11 -12.33
CA PRO A 176 30.89 -1.99 -11.67
C PRO A 176 30.23 -2.74 -10.51
N VAL A 177 30.68 -3.98 -10.28
CA VAL A 177 30.20 -4.82 -9.18
C VAL A 177 30.34 -4.07 -7.85
N PRO A 178 29.26 -3.91 -7.05
CA PRO A 178 29.34 -3.26 -5.75
C PRO A 178 30.41 -3.91 -4.85
N LYS A 179 31.21 -3.09 -4.15
CA LYS A 179 32.32 -3.59 -3.30
C LYS A 179 31.90 -4.65 -2.29
N MET A 180 30.67 -4.57 -1.77
CA MET A 180 30.14 -5.57 -0.84
C MET A 180 30.03 -6.98 -1.45
N TYR A 181 30.02 -7.12 -2.77
CA TYR A 181 29.95 -8.39 -3.50
C TYR A 181 31.29 -8.77 -4.17
N SER A 182 32.38 -8.06 -3.87
CA SER A 182 33.70 -8.36 -4.45
C SER A 182 34.27 -9.72 -4.02
N PHE A 183 33.70 -10.31 -2.96
CA PHE A 183 34.05 -11.65 -2.50
C PHE A 183 33.53 -12.77 -3.41
N LEU A 184 32.57 -12.47 -4.30
CA LEU A 184 32.00 -13.48 -5.19
C LEU A 184 33.05 -13.96 -6.20
N PRO A 185 33.07 -15.27 -6.52
CA PRO A 185 33.97 -15.82 -7.52
C PRO A 185 33.82 -15.09 -8.86
N ARG A 186 34.94 -14.68 -9.46
CA ARG A 186 34.98 -14.00 -10.76
C ARG A 186 34.25 -12.64 -10.83
N ALA A 187 33.84 -12.05 -9.70
CA ALA A 187 33.23 -10.73 -9.67
C ALA A 187 34.09 -9.66 -10.35
N SER A 188 35.42 -9.73 -10.17
CA SER A 188 36.39 -8.82 -10.80
C SER A 188 36.57 -9.01 -12.30
N GLN A 189 36.05 -10.10 -12.87
CA GLN A 189 36.17 -10.44 -14.29
C GLN A 189 34.93 -10.03 -15.09
N ILE A 190 33.86 -9.59 -14.42
CA ILE A 190 32.65 -9.08 -15.07
C ILE A 190 32.98 -7.75 -15.74
N ARG A 191 32.66 -7.64 -17.04
CA ARG A 191 32.89 -6.41 -17.81
C ARG A 191 31.81 -5.37 -17.50
N HIS A 192 32.23 -4.12 -17.49
CA HIS A 192 31.38 -2.94 -17.36
C HIS A 192 31.80 -1.89 -18.38
#